data_AF-A0A918JRA0-F1
#
_entry.id   AF-A0A918JRA0-F1
#
_cell.length_a   1.000
_cell.length_b   1.000
_cell.length_c   1.000
_cell.angle_alpha   90.00
_cell.angle_beta   90.00
_cell.angle_gamma   90.00
#
_symmetry.space_group_name_H-M   'P 1'
#
loop_
_entity.id
_entity.type
_entity.pdbx_description
1 polymer ?
#
loop_
_entity_poly.entity_id
_entity_poly.type
_entity_poly.pdbx_seq_one_letter_code
_entity_poly.pdbx_strand_id
1 'polypeptide(L)'
;MNVLTLAKNKMTSLLQVKYVTDQRAIYGVVRHLNVSVKEGESTHNFNVEESDSEQFQATLDWAASSNVEIIKSSKCCEKEPFQWHGGKRQLSNNASLWRYMGLAKFLSLISSNGIWLSRLDQNWALDPLEGKVPRLSLIDEEEQILNTSWAPQYIGKEKHQFGGQPELGMTEIPRDLIIKSQIEMSKQLAEVTVYNSYVSCWNQDERESYGMWKAYCDSDNSVAVKTSVGRLIDSIGKNKDFTLSGGMIQYLDHESERPASSSFFNSHVFCKSYPYKFENEFRLCFTDHGFVSELMGSEQPYATDGQLIKSNIERYPIGVNLPLDLSILIAEVRVSPYAAPWLQDTLVDLMEKFSTSENQLKEKPVVPSTMK
;
A
#
# COMPACT_ATOMS: atom_id res chain seq x y z
N MET A 1 5.52 -5.92 -27.04
CA MET A 1 5.39 -6.99 -28.05
C MET A 1 4.19 -7.85 -27.63
N ASN A 2 3.27 -8.16 -28.54
CA ASN A 2 2.03 -8.88 -28.20
C ASN A 2 2.17 -10.37 -28.55
N VAL A 3 1.95 -11.26 -27.57
CA VAL A 3 2.06 -12.72 -27.74
C VAL A 3 1.14 -13.25 -28.84
N LEU A 4 -0.08 -12.73 -28.93
CA LEU A 4 -1.08 -13.14 -29.93
C LEU A 4 -0.59 -12.86 -31.36
N THR A 5 0.27 -11.85 -31.53
CA THR A 5 0.89 -11.52 -32.81
C THR A 5 2.08 -12.43 -33.10
N LEU A 6 2.95 -12.65 -32.11
CA LEU A 6 4.13 -13.50 -32.23
C LEU A 6 3.74 -14.96 -32.47
N ALA A 7 2.80 -15.53 -31.72
CA ALA A 7 2.37 -16.92 -31.88
C ALA A 7 1.81 -17.25 -33.28
N LYS A 8 1.33 -16.24 -34.02
CA LYS A 8 0.82 -16.39 -35.39
C LYS A 8 1.90 -16.18 -36.46
N ASN A 9 3.08 -15.68 -36.10
CA ASN A 9 4.16 -15.42 -37.04
C ASN A 9 4.95 -16.71 -37.31
N LYS A 10 5.03 -17.12 -38.59
CA LYS A 10 5.75 -18.34 -38.99
C LYS A 10 7.26 -18.25 -38.83
N MET A 11 7.82 -17.05 -38.67
CA MET A 11 9.26 -16.85 -38.46
C MET A 11 9.67 -16.80 -36.99
N THR A 12 8.73 -16.97 -36.08
CA THR A 12 8.99 -16.97 -34.64
C THR A 12 8.87 -18.37 -34.05
N SER A 13 9.80 -18.75 -33.19
CA SER A 13 9.71 -19.97 -32.39
C SER A 13 9.83 -19.69 -30.91
N LEU A 14 8.98 -20.34 -30.13
CA LEU A 14 9.02 -20.27 -28.68
C LEU A 14 10.19 -21.11 -28.15
N LEU A 15 11.06 -20.52 -27.36
CA LEU A 15 12.25 -21.20 -26.82
C LEU A 15 12.03 -21.70 -25.40
N GLN A 16 11.47 -20.84 -24.54
CA GLN A 16 11.34 -21.11 -23.11
C GLN A 16 10.17 -20.33 -22.53
N VAL A 17 9.45 -20.97 -21.62
CA VAL A 17 8.46 -20.34 -20.76
C VAL A 17 8.78 -20.70 -19.31
N LYS A 18 8.99 -19.69 -18.45
CA LYS A 18 9.12 -19.88 -17.00
C LYS A 18 7.96 -19.24 -16.29
N TYR A 19 7.24 -19.99 -15.48
CA TYR A 19 6.21 -19.43 -14.61
C TYR A 19 6.82 -19.00 -13.28
N VAL A 20 6.86 -17.68 -13.07
CA VAL A 20 7.34 -17.04 -11.85
C VAL A 20 6.13 -16.76 -10.97
N THR A 21 6.10 -17.37 -9.78
CA THR A 21 4.93 -17.31 -8.89
C THR A 21 5.07 -16.34 -7.73
N ASP A 22 6.24 -15.74 -7.54
CA ASP A 22 6.64 -15.08 -6.29
C ASP A 22 7.55 -13.85 -6.50
N GLN A 23 7.53 -13.22 -7.67
CA GLN A 23 8.36 -12.03 -7.91
C GLN A 23 7.75 -10.80 -7.23
N ARG A 24 8.34 -10.38 -6.12
CA ARG A 24 7.98 -9.14 -5.44
C ARG A 24 8.38 -7.90 -6.26
N ALA A 25 7.38 -7.12 -6.67
CA ALA A 25 7.49 -5.76 -7.19
C ALA A 25 7.27 -4.75 -6.07
N ILE A 26 7.27 -3.46 -6.40
CA ILE A 26 6.96 -2.37 -5.45
C ILE A 26 5.57 -2.60 -4.81
N TYR A 27 4.63 -3.13 -5.59
CA TYR A 27 3.20 -3.21 -5.28
C TYR A 27 2.78 -4.50 -4.54
N GLY A 28 3.65 -5.51 -4.48
CA GLY A 28 3.30 -6.84 -3.99
C GLY A 28 3.94 -7.95 -4.81
N VAL A 29 3.38 -9.15 -4.76
CA VAL A 29 3.89 -10.31 -5.50
C VAL A 29 3.21 -10.40 -6.86
N VAL A 30 4.01 -10.27 -7.92
CA VAL A 30 3.56 -10.38 -9.30
C VAL A 30 3.86 -11.77 -9.84
N ARG A 31 2.82 -12.41 -10.36
CA ARG A 31 2.90 -13.69 -11.07
C ARG A 31 2.93 -13.43 -12.56
N HIS A 32 3.90 -14.02 -13.25
CA HIS A 32 4.08 -13.79 -14.68
C HIS A 32 4.82 -14.96 -15.33
N LEU A 33 4.66 -15.06 -16.65
CA LEU A 33 5.47 -15.92 -17.50
C LEU A 33 6.65 -15.09 -18.01
N ASN A 34 7.87 -15.56 -17.81
CA ASN A 34 9.02 -15.11 -18.59
C ASN A 34 9.03 -15.90 -19.89
N VAL A 35 8.86 -15.21 -21.01
CA VAL A 35 8.75 -15.81 -22.34
C VAL A 35 9.98 -15.44 -23.15
N SER A 36 10.68 -16.44 -23.66
CA SER A 36 11.81 -16.28 -24.57
C SER A 36 11.39 -16.75 -25.97
N VAL A 37 11.44 -15.85 -26.94
CA VAL A 37 11.06 -16.10 -28.34
C VAL A 37 12.26 -15.84 -29.24
N LYS A 38 12.47 -16.72 -30.22
CA LYS A 38 13.42 -16.50 -31.31
C LYS A 38 12.69 -15.95 -32.53
N GLU A 39 13.17 -14.85 -33.10
CA GLU A 39 12.69 -14.30 -34.37
C GLU A 39 13.89 -14.15 -35.31
N GLY A 40 13.98 -15.00 -36.33
CA GLY A 40 15.19 -15.10 -37.16
C GLY A 40 16.44 -15.45 -36.34
N GLU A 41 17.43 -14.55 -36.30
CA GLU A 41 18.65 -14.70 -35.49
C GLU A 41 18.55 -14.03 -34.11
N SER A 42 17.52 -13.22 -33.87
CA SER A 42 17.35 -12.47 -32.61
C SER A 42 16.58 -13.28 -31.58
N THR A 43 16.90 -13.07 -30.30
CA THR A 43 16.12 -13.60 -29.17
C THR A 43 15.53 -12.44 -28.37
N HIS A 44 14.22 -12.52 -28.15
CA HIS A 44 13.45 -11.54 -27.40
C HIS A 44 12.97 -12.17 -26.10
N ASN A 45 13.14 -11.45 -24.99
CA ASN A 45 12.60 -11.85 -23.69
C ASN A 45 11.60 -10.81 -23.24
N PHE A 46 10.44 -11.25 -22.77
CA PHE A 46 9.42 -10.38 -22.22
C PHE A 46 8.59 -11.12 -21.17
N ASN A 47 7.86 -10.34 -20.38
CA ASN A 47 7.02 -10.86 -19.32
C ASN A 47 5.55 -10.78 -19.75
N VAL A 48 4.79 -11.81 -19.41
CA VAL A 48 3.33 -11.84 -19.57
C VAL A 48 2.73 -12.02 -18.19
N GLU A 49 2.08 -10.98 -17.66
CA GLU A 49 1.51 -11.00 -16.31
C GLU A 49 0.24 -11.86 -16.25
N GLU A 50 0.00 -12.51 -15.10
CA GLU A 50 -1.20 -13.33 -14.87
C GLU A 50 -2.50 -12.51 -14.85
N SER A 51 -2.39 -11.21 -14.57
CA SER A 51 -3.48 -10.23 -14.64
C SER A 51 -3.99 -10.00 -16.08
N ASP A 52 -3.15 -10.17 -17.10
CA ASP A 52 -3.55 -10.14 -18.52
C ASP A 52 -4.01 -11.53 -18.96
N SER A 53 -5.21 -11.91 -18.52
CA SER A 53 -5.76 -13.26 -18.70
C SER A 53 -5.74 -13.76 -20.16
N GLU A 54 -5.95 -12.86 -21.13
CA GLU A 54 -5.94 -13.21 -22.55
C GLU A 54 -4.52 -13.56 -23.03
N GLN A 55 -3.54 -12.69 -22.79
CA GLN A 55 -2.16 -12.96 -23.20
C GLN A 55 -1.55 -14.12 -22.39
N PHE A 56 -1.90 -14.23 -21.11
CA PHE A 56 -1.42 -15.30 -20.25
C PHE A 56 -1.90 -16.65 -20.77
N GLN A 57 -3.20 -16.82 -21.01
CA GLN A 57 -3.76 -18.06 -21.55
C GLN A 57 -3.20 -18.38 -22.94
N ALA A 58 -3.10 -17.37 -23.82
CA ALA A 58 -2.51 -17.57 -25.14
C ALA A 58 -1.04 -18.03 -25.09
N THR A 59 -0.29 -17.59 -24.07
CA THR A 59 1.09 -18.05 -23.85
C THR A 59 1.13 -19.51 -23.40
N LEU A 60 0.22 -19.92 -22.51
CA LEU A 60 0.08 -21.32 -22.08
C LEU A 60 -0.25 -22.24 -23.26
N ASP A 61 -1.21 -21.83 -24.10
CA ASP A 61 -1.62 -22.57 -25.30
C ASP A 61 -0.48 -22.66 -26.34
N TRP A 62 0.31 -21.58 -26.48
CA TRP A 62 1.48 -21.57 -27.36
C TRP A 62 2.61 -22.47 -26.85
N ALA A 63 2.83 -22.53 -25.53
CA ALA A 63 3.77 -23.46 -24.92
C ALA A 63 3.36 -24.91 -25.17
N ALA A 64 2.09 -25.24 -24.95
CA ALA A 64 1.54 -26.57 -25.18
C ALA A 64 1.64 -26.99 -26.65
N SER A 65 1.23 -26.13 -27.59
CA SER A 65 1.29 -26.41 -29.03
C SER A 65 2.72 -26.48 -29.58
N SER A 66 3.68 -25.78 -28.97
CA SER A 66 5.10 -25.82 -29.33
C SER A 66 5.89 -26.92 -28.62
N ASN A 67 5.23 -27.72 -27.77
CA ASN A 67 5.87 -28.73 -26.90
C ASN A 67 7.02 -28.15 -26.04
N VAL A 68 6.84 -26.91 -25.56
CA VAL A 68 7.76 -26.22 -24.64
C VAL A 68 7.25 -26.43 -23.23
N GLU A 69 8.07 -27.05 -22.38
CA GLU A 69 7.73 -27.26 -20.97
C GLU A 69 7.71 -25.93 -20.20
N ILE A 70 6.69 -25.74 -19.36
CA ILE A 70 6.60 -24.59 -18.46
C ILE A 70 7.38 -24.91 -17.19
N ILE A 71 8.52 -24.25 -17.03
CA ILE A 71 9.35 -24.42 -15.85
C ILE A 71 8.82 -23.51 -14.76
N LYS A 72 8.31 -24.08 -13.67
CA LYS A 72 7.98 -23.30 -12.47
C LYS A 72 9.27 -22.84 -11.80
N SER A 73 9.42 -21.54 -11.60
CA SER A 73 10.55 -20.97 -10.86
C SER A 73 10.03 -20.15 -9.70
N SER A 74 10.45 -20.52 -8.48
CA SER A 74 10.33 -19.67 -7.31
C SER A 74 11.60 -18.83 -7.18
N LYS A 75 11.46 -17.50 -7.16
CA LYS A 75 12.52 -16.56 -6.77
C LYS A 75 12.52 -16.31 -5.25
N CYS A 76 11.80 -17.09 -4.46
CA CYS A 76 11.59 -16.93 -3.02
C CYS A 76 12.90 -16.73 -2.25
N CYS A 77 13.30 -15.47 -2.09
CA CYS A 77 13.88 -15.04 -0.84
C CYS A 77 12.68 -14.86 0.10
N GLU A 78 12.77 -15.30 1.34
CA GLU A 78 11.88 -14.81 2.39
C GLU A 78 11.93 -13.27 2.34
N LYS A 79 10.88 -12.64 1.81
CA LYS A 79 10.87 -11.19 1.59
C LYS A 79 9.82 -10.57 2.47
N GLU A 80 10.29 -9.67 3.33
CA GLU A 80 9.47 -8.90 4.25
C GLU A 80 8.41 -8.09 3.49
N PRO A 81 7.13 -8.16 3.87
CA PRO A 81 6.09 -7.32 3.29
C PRO A 81 6.27 -5.84 3.60
N PHE A 82 6.94 -5.54 4.70
CA PHE A 82 7.11 -4.19 5.20
C PHE A 82 8.28 -3.46 4.54
N GLN A 83 8.07 -2.19 4.21
CA GLN A 83 9.06 -1.26 3.69
C GLN A 83 9.00 0.05 4.47
N TRP A 84 10.17 0.59 4.81
CA TRP A 84 10.23 1.90 5.46
C TRP A 84 9.88 3.02 4.48
N HIS A 85 8.95 3.88 4.88
CA HIS A 85 8.71 5.15 4.22
C HIS A 85 9.78 6.16 4.63
N GLY A 86 10.41 6.83 3.66
CA GLY A 86 11.44 7.85 3.91
C GLY A 86 12.78 7.26 4.35
N GLY A 87 13.70 7.04 3.40
CA GLY A 87 14.92 6.23 3.58
C GLY A 87 16.05 6.76 4.49
N LYS A 88 15.79 7.59 5.52
CA LYS A 88 16.88 8.14 6.37
C LYS A 88 16.67 8.09 7.88
N ARG A 89 15.44 8.09 8.40
CA ARG A 89 15.17 8.00 9.85
C ARG A 89 14.24 6.83 10.12
N GLN A 90 14.82 5.71 10.53
CA GLN A 90 14.10 4.52 10.96
C GLN A 90 14.01 4.54 12.49
N LEU A 91 12.86 4.15 13.03
CA LEU A 91 12.73 3.91 14.46
C LEU A 91 13.46 2.61 14.83
N SER A 92 13.92 2.50 16.07
CA SER A 92 14.46 1.23 16.55
C SER A 92 13.33 0.21 16.71
N ASN A 93 13.66 -1.08 16.57
CA ASN A 93 12.68 -2.16 16.78
C ASN A 93 12.05 -2.16 18.19
N ASN A 94 12.73 -1.54 19.16
CA ASN A 94 12.27 -1.41 20.54
C ASN A 94 11.47 -0.13 20.81
N ALA A 95 11.36 0.79 19.84
CA ALA A 95 10.57 1.99 19.98
C ALA A 95 9.11 1.63 20.26
N SER A 96 8.54 2.22 21.33
CA SER A 96 7.17 1.93 21.75
C SER A 96 6.17 2.52 20.76
N LEU A 97 5.11 1.75 20.54
CA LEU A 97 3.93 2.13 19.77
C LEU A 97 2.67 1.86 20.59
N TRP A 98 1.73 2.78 20.52
CA TRP A 98 0.46 2.71 21.25
C TRP A 98 -0.70 2.86 20.29
N ARG A 99 -1.74 2.06 20.51
CA ARG A 99 -3.02 2.24 19.82
C ARG A 99 -4.15 2.33 20.82
N TYR A 100 -4.64 3.55 20.99
CA TYR A 100 -5.78 3.88 21.85
C TYR A 100 -7.07 3.61 21.09
N MET A 101 -8.03 2.94 21.72
CA MET A 101 -9.28 2.57 21.06
C MET A 101 -10.39 2.25 22.07
N GLY A 102 -11.65 2.41 21.64
CA GLY A 102 -12.81 1.90 22.38
C GLY A 102 -12.91 0.37 22.35
N LEU A 103 -13.73 -0.19 23.23
CA LEU A 103 -13.90 -1.64 23.39
C LEU A 103 -14.40 -2.35 22.13
N ALA A 104 -15.25 -1.71 21.32
CA ALA A 104 -15.74 -2.30 20.08
C ALA A 104 -14.60 -2.53 19.07
N LYS A 105 -13.68 -1.56 18.93
CA LYS A 105 -12.49 -1.68 18.08
C LYS A 105 -11.51 -2.72 18.63
N PHE A 106 -11.34 -2.78 19.96
CA PHE A 106 -10.52 -3.82 20.60
C PHE A 106 -11.09 -5.22 20.38
N LEU A 107 -12.41 -5.39 20.53
CA LEU A 107 -13.09 -6.65 20.23
C LEU A 107 -12.92 -7.04 18.76
N SER A 108 -13.02 -6.09 17.83
CA SER A 108 -12.74 -6.32 16.42
C SER A 108 -11.31 -6.84 16.20
N LEU A 109 -10.30 -6.22 16.83
CA LEU A 109 -8.89 -6.64 16.72
C LEU A 109 -8.68 -8.09 17.17
N ILE A 110 -9.18 -8.45 18.37
CA ILE A 110 -8.94 -9.78 18.94
C ILE A 110 -9.79 -10.88 18.28
N SER A 111 -10.96 -10.53 17.73
CA SER A 111 -11.82 -11.50 17.05
C SER A 111 -11.40 -11.75 15.60
N SER A 112 -10.84 -10.75 14.91
CA SER A 112 -10.37 -10.88 13.53
C SER A 112 -8.91 -11.33 13.42
N ASN A 113 -8.15 -11.36 14.53
CA ASN A 113 -6.69 -11.49 14.53
C ASN A 113 -6.03 -10.53 13.52
N GLY A 114 -6.47 -9.28 13.50
CA GLY A 114 -6.02 -8.31 12.50
C GLY A 114 -6.40 -6.88 12.84
N ILE A 115 -5.70 -5.94 12.21
CA ILE A 115 -5.97 -4.52 12.39
C ILE A 115 -6.63 -3.92 11.15
N TRP A 116 -7.62 -3.07 11.39
CA TRP A 116 -8.26 -2.30 10.32
C TRP A 116 -7.34 -1.21 9.76
N LEU A 117 -7.15 -1.22 8.45
CA LEU A 117 -6.56 -0.14 7.66
C LEU A 117 -7.70 0.65 7.01
N SER A 118 -7.95 1.89 7.45
CA SER A 118 -9.00 2.74 6.88
C SER A 118 -8.53 3.35 5.56
N ARG A 119 -9.41 3.44 4.56
CA ARG A 119 -9.12 4.23 3.35
C ARG A 119 -8.84 5.68 3.75
N LEU A 120 -7.82 6.30 3.16
CA LEU A 120 -7.24 7.55 3.67
C LEU A 120 -8.24 8.71 3.74
N ASP A 121 -9.19 8.79 2.80
CA ASP A 121 -10.25 9.80 2.78
C ASP A 121 -11.21 9.72 3.98
N GLN A 122 -11.32 8.56 4.64
CA GLN A 122 -12.16 8.40 5.83
C GLN A 122 -11.69 9.25 7.01
N ASN A 123 -10.42 9.66 7.01
CA ASN A 123 -9.85 10.51 8.06
C ASN A 123 -10.15 12.00 7.86
N TRP A 124 -10.71 12.40 6.71
CA TRP A 124 -10.97 13.82 6.39
C TRP A 124 -12.04 14.49 7.25
N ALA A 125 -12.87 13.70 7.94
CA ALA A 125 -13.78 14.24 8.95
C ALA A 125 -13.02 14.84 10.14
N LEU A 126 -11.82 14.31 10.44
CA LEU A 126 -10.92 14.84 11.47
C LEU A 126 -9.96 15.86 10.86
N ASP A 127 -9.09 15.45 9.92
CA ASP A 127 -8.15 16.34 9.22
C ASP A 127 -8.47 16.41 7.73
N PRO A 128 -9.18 17.46 7.26
CA PRO A 128 -9.54 17.62 5.84
C PRO A 128 -8.37 17.71 4.86
N LEU A 129 -7.14 17.86 5.37
CA LEU A 129 -5.92 17.93 4.55
C LEU A 129 -5.08 16.66 4.64
N GLU A 130 -5.46 15.68 5.46
CA GLU A 130 -4.68 14.45 5.63
C GLU A 130 -4.54 13.70 4.30
N GLY A 131 -3.29 13.40 3.91
CA GLY A 131 -3.04 12.74 2.64
C GLY A 131 -3.16 13.63 1.41
N LYS A 132 -3.41 14.95 1.52
CA LYS A 132 -3.42 15.86 0.37
C LYS A 132 -2.01 16.31 0.03
N VAL A 133 -1.76 16.55 -1.26
CA VAL A 133 -0.48 17.09 -1.71
C VAL A 133 -0.35 18.55 -1.26
N PRO A 134 0.72 18.92 -0.55
CA PRO A 134 0.98 20.32 -0.22
C PRO A 134 1.16 21.17 -1.48
N ARG A 135 0.70 22.43 -1.42
CA ARG A 135 0.75 23.37 -2.55
C ARG A 135 2.16 23.54 -3.11
N LEU A 136 3.18 23.67 -2.25
CA LEU A 136 4.55 23.81 -2.72
C LEU A 136 5.07 22.56 -3.43
N SER A 137 4.62 21.36 -3.03
CA SER A 137 4.98 20.12 -3.74
C SER A 137 4.39 20.07 -5.14
N LEU A 138 3.16 20.55 -5.33
CA LEU A 138 2.55 20.68 -6.66
C LEU A 138 3.33 21.66 -7.55
N ILE A 139 3.77 22.79 -6.99
CA ILE A 139 4.58 23.78 -7.72
C ILE A 139 5.93 23.20 -8.12
N ASP A 140 6.61 22.51 -7.20
CA ASP A 140 7.90 21.87 -7.47
C ASP A 140 7.78 20.82 -8.57
N GLU A 141 6.71 20.01 -8.53
CA GLU A 141 6.45 18.98 -9.54
C GLU A 141 6.14 19.59 -10.90
N GLU A 142 5.36 20.67 -10.95
CA GLU A 142 5.09 21.42 -12.18
C GLU A 142 6.38 22.02 -12.76
N GLU A 143 7.24 22.65 -11.94
CA GLU A 143 8.57 23.12 -12.36
C GLU A 143 9.45 21.98 -12.89
N GLN A 144 9.44 20.82 -12.24
CA GLN A 144 10.18 19.65 -12.70
C GLN A 144 9.69 19.16 -14.07
N ILE A 145 8.37 19.07 -14.27
CA ILE A 145 7.77 18.66 -15.54
C ILE A 145 8.13 19.65 -16.65
N LEU A 146 8.08 20.96 -16.36
CA LEU A 146 8.44 22.03 -17.30
C LEU A 146 9.92 21.96 -17.73
N ASN A 147 10.80 21.64 -16.78
CA ASN A 147 12.25 21.55 -16.99
C ASN A 147 12.71 20.16 -17.48
N THR A 148 11.80 19.19 -17.56
CA THR A 148 12.11 17.85 -18.07
C THR A 148 12.29 17.87 -19.59
N SER A 149 13.38 17.24 -20.05
CA SER A 149 13.65 16.98 -21.46
C SER A 149 12.88 15.76 -21.92
N TRP A 150 11.62 15.95 -22.29
CA TRP A 150 10.76 14.89 -22.83
C TRP A 150 11.23 14.45 -24.20
N ALA A 151 11.26 13.13 -24.43
CA ALA A 151 11.43 12.60 -25.79
C ALA A 151 10.24 13.03 -26.67
N PRO A 152 10.44 13.29 -27.98
CA PRO A 152 9.35 13.58 -28.90
C PRO A 152 8.28 12.50 -28.85
N GLN A 153 7.02 12.88 -28.89
CA GLN A 153 5.90 11.94 -28.89
C GLN A 153 5.10 12.09 -30.18
N TYR A 154 4.62 10.99 -30.73
CA TYR A 154 3.89 10.99 -31.99
C TYR A 154 2.59 10.19 -31.87
N ILE A 155 1.53 10.69 -32.49
CA ILE A 155 0.22 10.04 -32.55
C ILE A 155 -0.19 9.74 -34.00
N GLY A 156 -0.74 8.56 -34.22
CA GLY A 156 -1.22 8.13 -35.53
C GLY A 156 -1.36 6.61 -35.58
N LYS A 157 -2.13 6.10 -36.55
CA LYS A 157 -2.38 4.65 -36.72
C LYS A 157 -2.86 3.96 -35.43
N GLU A 158 -3.71 4.63 -34.65
CA GLU A 158 -4.24 4.12 -33.38
C GLU A 158 -3.15 3.79 -32.34
N LYS A 159 -1.97 4.42 -32.46
CA LYS A 159 -0.82 4.21 -31.58
C LYS A 159 -0.24 5.53 -31.10
N HIS A 160 0.42 5.44 -29.95
CA HIS A 160 1.23 6.48 -29.37
C HIS A 160 2.69 6.02 -29.36
N GLN A 161 3.59 6.76 -30.02
CA GLN A 161 5.02 6.47 -30.08
C GLN A 161 5.81 7.45 -29.21
N PHE A 162 6.74 6.92 -28.41
CA PHE A 162 7.64 7.70 -27.56
C PHE A 162 9.07 7.62 -28.11
N GLY A 163 9.64 8.77 -28.48
CA GLY A 163 10.99 8.88 -29.02
C GLY A 163 11.18 8.29 -30.42
N GLY A 164 12.41 8.36 -30.91
CA GLY A 164 12.79 7.83 -32.23
C GLY A 164 12.27 8.63 -33.42
N GLN A 165 12.47 8.07 -34.63
CA GLN A 165 11.91 8.62 -35.87
C GLN A 165 10.44 8.18 -36.00
N PRO A 166 9.53 9.08 -36.38
CA PRO A 166 8.12 8.74 -36.51
C PRO A 166 7.89 7.75 -37.65
N GLU A 167 6.98 6.80 -37.46
CA GLU A 167 6.47 6.04 -38.59
C GLU A 167 5.75 6.95 -39.61
N LEU A 168 5.83 6.60 -40.89
CA LEU A 168 5.09 7.31 -41.95
C LEU A 168 3.60 7.40 -41.61
N GLY A 169 3.06 8.62 -41.57
CA GLY A 169 1.65 8.91 -41.25
C GLY A 169 1.38 9.25 -39.78
N MET A 170 2.40 9.35 -38.93
CA MET A 170 2.25 9.88 -37.55
C MET A 170 2.49 11.39 -37.50
N THR A 171 1.81 12.06 -36.57
CA THR A 171 1.95 13.49 -36.29
C THR A 171 2.64 13.69 -34.94
N GLU A 172 3.62 14.58 -34.87
CA GLU A 172 4.27 14.94 -33.61
C GLU A 172 3.30 15.70 -32.69
N ILE A 173 3.29 15.33 -31.41
CA ILE A 173 2.51 16.00 -30.38
C ILE A 173 3.28 17.25 -29.93
N PRO A 174 2.67 18.44 -29.98
CA PRO A 174 3.27 19.66 -29.46
C PRO A 174 3.76 19.51 -28.01
N ARG A 175 4.96 20.03 -27.72
CA ARG A 175 5.58 19.95 -26.39
C ARG A 175 4.69 20.51 -25.28
N ASP A 176 3.94 21.58 -25.54
CA ASP A 176 3.05 22.19 -24.56
C ASP A 176 1.87 21.28 -24.20
N LEU A 177 1.37 20.47 -25.15
CA LEU A 177 0.34 19.47 -24.89
C LEU A 177 0.90 18.29 -24.07
N ILE A 178 2.14 17.87 -24.33
CA ILE A 178 2.83 16.87 -23.50
C ILE A 178 2.96 17.37 -22.06
N ILE A 179 3.43 18.60 -21.86
CA ILE A 179 3.56 19.18 -20.52
C ILE A 179 2.21 19.26 -19.81
N LYS A 180 1.18 19.76 -20.48
CA LYS A 180 -0.17 19.85 -19.92
C LYS A 180 -0.70 18.47 -19.50
N SER A 181 -0.52 17.44 -20.34
CA SER A 181 -0.97 16.09 -20.01
C SER A 181 -0.21 15.47 -18.84
N GLN A 182 1.10 15.72 -18.72
CA GLN A 182 1.91 15.25 -17.60
C GLN A 182 1.51 15.92 -16.28
N ILE A 183 1.26 17.23 -16.29
CA ILE A 183 0.76 17.96 -15.11
C ILE A 183 -0.61 17.42 -14.66
N GLU A 184 -1.53 17.21 -15.62
CA GLU A 184 -2.86 16.67 -15.32
C GLU A 184 -2.77 15.24 -14.79
N MET A 185 -1.97 14.38 -15.42
CA MET A 185 -1.76 13.00 -14.99
C MET A 185 -1.16 12.94 -13.58
N SER A 186 -0.20 13.80 -13.26
CA SER A 186 0.39 13.91 -11.92
C SER A 186 -0.69 14.26 -10.86
N LYS A 187 -1.51 15.29 -11.13
CA LYS A 187 -2.62 15.69 -10.24
C LYS A 187 -3.61 14.55 -10.03
N GLN A 188 -3.98 13.85 -11.11
CA GLN A 188 -4.88 12.70 -11.06
C GLN A 188 -4.28 11.55 -10.25
N LEU A 189 -3.02 11.21 -10.46
CA LEU A 189 -2.33 10.16 -9.70
C LEU A 189 -2.29 10.47 -8.21
N ALA A 190 -1.97 11.72 -7.85
CA ALA A 190 -1.97 12.13 -6.46
C ALA A 190 -3.33 11.99 -5.77
N GLU A 191 -4.41 12.33 -6.49
CA GLU A 191 -5.78 12.19 -6.02
C GLU A 191 -6.18 10.70 -5.89
N VAL A 192 -5.89 9.89 -6.92
CA VAL A 192 -6.14 8.45 -6.95
C VAL A 192 -5.41 7.74 -5.81
N THR A 193 -4.17 8.13 -5.52
CA THR A 193 -3.39 7.57 -4.41
C THR A 193 -4.15 7.65 -3.08
N VAL A 194 -4.89 8.72 -2.80
CA VAL A 194 -5.66 8.84 -1.56
C VAL A 194 -6.72 7.74 -1.47
N TYR A 195 -7.49 7.56 -2.54
CA TYR A 195 -8.58 6.59 -2.55
C TYR A 195 -8.13 5.14 -2.64
N ASN A 196 -6.89 4.89 -3.07
CA ASN A 196 -6.30 3.56 -3.10
C ASN A 196 -5.32 3.33 -1.94
N SER A 197 -5.19 4.25 -0.97
CA SER A 197 -4.35 4.07 0.21
C SER A 197 -5.15 3.77 1.46
N TYR A 198 -4.73 2.76 2.20
CA TYR A 198 -5.37 2.24 3.40
C TYR A 198 -4.39 2.26 4.56
N VAL A 199 -4.73 2.97 5.63
CA VAL A 199 -3.80 3.35 6.69
C VAL A 199 -4.20 2.89 8.08
N SER A 200 -3.19 2.58 8.89
CA SER A 200 -3.34 2.32 10.32
C SER A 200 -2.30 3.09 11.10
N CYS A 201 -2.78 3.87 12.06
CA CYS A 201 -2.00 4.83 12.81
C CYS A 201 -1.68 4.32 14.22
N TRP A 202 -0.48 4.61 14.69
CA TRP A 202 0.03 4.27 16.02
C TRP A 202 0.71 5.51 16.60
N ASN A 203 0.49 5.80 17.88
CA ASN A 203 1.19 6.87 18.58
C ASN A 203 2.57 6.36 19.02
N GLN A 204 3.63 7.11 18.69
CA GLN A 204 5.02 6.77 18.95
C GLN A 204 5.56 7.54 20.17
N ASP A 205 4.85 7.49 21.29
CA ASP A 205 5.36 8.06 22.54
C ASP A 205 5.96 6.98 23.45
N GLU A 206 6.90 7.37 24.32
CA GLU A 206 7.43 6.47 25.34
C GLU A 206 6.41 6.18 26.46
N ARG A 207 5.47 7.10 26.66
CA ARG A 207 4.47 7.09 27.73
C ARG A 207 3.08 7.30 27.15
N GLU A 208 2.09 7.02 27.98
CA GLU A 208 0.70 7.27 27.63
C GLU A 208 0.41 8.75 27.42
N SER A 209 -0.52 9.07 26.52
CA SER A 209 -0.90 10.43 26.18
C SER A 209 -2.35 10.70 26.56
N TYR A 210 -2.58 11.70 27.42
CA TYR A 210 -3.91 12.19 27.78
C TYR A 210 -4.71 12.61 26.55
N GLY A 211 -4.07 13.33 25.62
CA GLY A 211 -4.70 13.78 24.38
C GLY A 211 -5.17 12.60 23.53
N MET A 212 -4.36 11.52 23.45
CA MET A 212 -4.74 10.33 22.71
C MET A 212 -5.92 9.58 23.34
N TRP A 213 -5.93 9.43 24.67
CA TRP A 213 -7.08 8.87 25.38
C TRP A 213 -8.36 9.65 25.12
N LYS A 214 -8.32 10.98 25.05
CA LYS A 214 -9.51 11.79 24.79
C LYS A 214 -9.92 11.85 23.32
N ALA A 215 -8.97 11.79 22.39
CA ALA A 215 -9.26 11.90 20.97
C ALA A 215 -9.72 10.59 20.32
N TYR A 216 -9.20 9.43 20.78
CA TYR A 216 -9.37 8.14 20.08
C TYR A 216 -10.22 7.10 20.83
N CYS A 217 -10.69 7.43 22.03
CA CYS A 217 -11.53 6.56 22.84
C CYS A 217 -12.95 7.11 22.94
N ASP A 218 -13.93 6.28 22.57
CA ASP A 218 -15.34 6.68 22.50
C ASP A 218 -16.00 6.74 23.90
N SER A 219 -15.32 6.27 24.96
CA SER A 219 -15.78 6.34 26.35
C SER A 219 -14.61 6.22 27.33
N ASP A 220 -14.86 6.50 28.61
CA ASP A 220 -13.89 6.27 29.69
C ASP A 220 -13.49 4.79 29.83
N ASN A 221 -14.40 3.88 29.48
CA ASN A 221 -14.15 2.43 29.41
C ASN A 221 -13.51 2.08 28.05
N SER A 222 -12.22 2.34 27.95
CA SER A 222 -11.44 2.12 26.73
C SER A 222 -10.08 1.50 27.06
N VAL A 223 -9.37 1.10 26.02
CA VAL A 223 -8.09 0.41 26.15
C VAL A 223 -7.04 1.01 25.22
N ALA A 224 -5.78 0.76 25.55
CA ALA A 224 -4.67 0.96 24.65
C ALA A 224 -3.90 -0.34 24.48
N VAL A 225 -3.61 -0.70 23.24
CA VAL A 225 -2.64 -1.77 22.94
C VAL A 225 -1.27 -1.14 22.88
N LYS A 226 -0.34 -1.64 23.69
CA LYS A 226 1.08 -1.28 23.59
C LYS A 226 1.85 -2.37 22.86
N THR A 227 2.73 -1.93 21.98
CA THR A 227 3.65 -2.78 21.22
C THR A 227 4.97 -2.05 20.98
N SER A 228 5.84 -2.63 20.16
CA SER A 228 7.01 -1.96 19.61
C SER A 228 7.00 -2.03 18.09
N VAL A 229 7.81 -1.18 17.44
CA VAL A 229 7.99 -1.19 15.99
C VAL A 229 8.35 -2.59 15.47
N GLY A 230 9.30 -3.27 16.12
CA GLY A 230 9.71 -4.63 15.74
C GLY A 230 8.56 -5.63 15.86
N ARG A 231 7.85 -5.63 17.00
CA ARG A 231 6.68 -6.49 17.21
C ARG A 231 5.58 -6.26 16.18
N LEU A 232 5.29 -5.00 15.85
CA LEU A 232 4.31 -4.66 14.82
C LEU A 232 4.73 -5.22 13.46
N ILE A 233 5.99 -4.99 13.04
CA ILE A 233 6.51 -5.48 11.75
C ILE A 233 6.52 -7.02 11.72
N ASP A 234 7.06 -7.66 12.75
CA ASP A 234 7.16 -9.12 12.85
C ASP A 234 5.77 -9.78 12.85
N SER A 235 4.76 -9.12 13.45
CA SER A 235 3.38 -9.64 13.48
C SER A 235 2.69 -9.69 12.12
N ILE A 236 3.20 -8.97 11.11
CA ILE A 236 2.70 -9.05 9.72
C ILE A 236 3.05 -10.43 9.11
N GLY A 237 4.15 -11.03 9.58
CA GLY A 237 4.70 -12.26 9.04
C GLY A 237 5.41 -12.07 7.70
N LYS A 238 5.95 -13.17 7.20
CA LYS A 238 6.71 -13.25 5.94
C LYS A 238 5.85 -13.80 4.81
N ASN A 239 6.35 -13.68 3.58
CA ASN A 239 5.80 -14.35 2.39
C ASN A 239 4.37 -13.95 2.04
N LYS A 240 4.01 -12.69 2.31
CA LYS A 240 2.74 -12.11 1.90
C LYS A 240 2.75 -11.72 0.42
N ASP A 241 1.58 -11.64 -0.20
CA ASP A 241 1.44 -11.17 -1.60
C ASP A 241 1.22 -9.65 -1.74
N PHE A 242 1.18 -8.91 -0.63
CA PHE A 242 1.09 -7.46 -0.58
C PHE A 242 2.37 -6.79 -0.06
N THR A 243 2.48 -5.47 -0.26
CA THR A 243 3.50 -4.60 0.33
C THR A 243 2.85 -3.60 1.28
N LEU A 244 3.46 -3.40 2.44
CA LEU A 244 3.12 -2.33 3.37
C LEU A 244 4.28 -1.33 3.43
N SER A 245 3.96 -0.05 3.40
CA SER A 245 4.91 1.00 3.76
C SER A 245 4.64 1.46 5.19
N GLY A 246 5.66 1.88 5.92
CA GLY A 246 5.43 2.53 7.21
C GLY A 246 6.54 3.45 7.67
N GLY A 247 6.16 4.46 8.44
CA GLY A 247 7.06 5.55 8.83
C GLY A 247 6.37 6.61 9.67
N MET A 248 7.18 7.55 10.17
CA MET A 248 6.68 8.71 10.92
C MET A 248 5.97 9.70 10.00
N ILE A 249 4.90 10.31 10.53
CA ILE A 249 4.20 11.40 9.85
C ILE A 249 5.02 12.69 9.88
N GLN A 250 5.02 13.36 8.73
CA GLN A 250 5.53 14.71 8.56
C GLN A 250 4.39 15.69 8.77
N TYR A 251 4.46 16.44 9.87
CA TYR A 251 3.52 17.51 10.15
C TYR A 251 3.97 18.79 9.48
N LEU A 252 3.07 19.42 8.72
CA LEU A 252 3.40 20.59 7.91
C LEU A 252 2.21 21.54 7.72
N ASP A 253 2.50 22.74 7.22
CA ASP A 253 1.51 23.64 6.64
C ASP A 253 1.33 23.31 5.14
N HIS A 254 0.12 22.89 4.74
CA HIS A 254 -0.13 22.44 3.37
C HIS A 254 -0.06 23.56 2.33
N GLU A 255 -0.14 24.83 2.72
CA GLU A 255 -0.07 25.97 1.80
C GLU A 255 1.37 26.46 1.61
N SER A 256 2.16 26.48 2.68
CA SER A 256 3.49 27.12 2.69
C SER A 256 4.67 26.18 2.88
N GLU A 257 4.45 24.88 3.07
CA GLU A 257 5.51 23.90 3.30
C GLU A 257 5.40 22.69 2.37
N ARG A 258 6.44 21.84 2.41
CA ARG A 258 6.55 20.61 1.62
C ARG A 258 7.30 19.55 2.44
N PRO A 259 7.03 18.25 2.24
CA PRO A 259 7.74 17.19 2.93
C PRO A 259 9.24 17.22 2.61
N ALA A 260 10.06 16.87 3.61
CA ALA A 260 11.52 16.86 3.50
C ALA A 260 12.04 15.83 2.48
N SER A 261 11.20 14.86 2.11
CA SER A 261 11.53 13.80 1.15
C SER A 261 10.50 13.74 0.02
N SER A 262 10.38 14.85 -0.72
CA SER A 262 9.45 14.99 -1.85
C SER A 262 9.75 14.09 -3.05
N SER A 263 10.90 13.41 -3.09
CA SER A 263 11.29 12.51 -4.20
C SER A 263 10.59 11.15 -4.21
N PHE A 264 9.76 10.83 -3.21
CA PHE A 264 8.98 9.60 -3.19
C PHE A 264 7.56 9.85 -3.70
N PHE A 265 7.18 9.14 -4.77
CA PHE A 265 5.78 8.96 -5.17
C PHE A 265 5.00 8.54 -3.90
N ASN A 266 3.96 9.30 -3.53
CA ASN A 266 3.12 9.09 -2.34
C ASN A 266 3.64 9.66 -1.01
N SER A 267 4.61 10.57 -1.00
CA SER A 267 5.03 11.26 0.25
C SER A 267 3.91 12.01 0.96
N HIS A 268 2.91 12.50 0.22
CA HIS A 268 1.73 13.17 0.76
C HIS A 268 0.86 12.26 1.64
N VAL A 269 0.87 10.94 1.41
CA VAL A 269 0.16 9.95 2.25
C VAL A 269 0.72 9.89 3.68
N PHE A 270 1.94 10.39 3.89
CA PHE A 270 2.59 10.49 5.20
C PHE A 270 2.67 11.94 5.69
N CYS A 271 1.80 12.82 5.19
CA CYS A 271 1.68 14.22 5.62
C CYS A 271 0.39 14.46 6.40
N LYS A 272 0.47 15.33 7.41
CA LYS A 272 -0.68 15.73 8.24
C LYS A 272 -0.53 17.17 8.72
N SER A 273 -1.63 17.82 9.07
CA SER A 273 -1.61 19.22 9.51
C SER A 273 -0.99 19.38 10.91
N TYR A 274 -0.30 20.48 11.19
CA TYR A 274 0.34 20.76 12.50
C TYR A 274 -0.55 20.59 13.75
N PRO A 275 -1.86 20.92 13.75
CA PRO A 275 -2.72 20.71 14.91
C PRO A 275 -2.74 19.26 15.41
N TYR A 276 -2.46 18.28 14.55
CA TYR A 276 -2.43 16.85 14.88
C TYR A 276 -1.05 16.36 15.33
N LYS A 277 -0.05 17.24 15.43
CA LYS A 277 1.33 16.88 15.82
C LYS A 277 1.42 16.18 17.17
N PHE A 278 0.48 16.45 18.08
CA PHE A 278 0.40 15.79 19.39
C PHE A 278 0.22 14.27 19.28
N GLU A 279 -0.26 13.75 18.15
CA GLU A 279 -0.46 12.32 17.93
C GLU A 279 0.86 11.56 17.77
N ASN A 280 1.95 12.24 17.42
CA ASN A 280 3.28 11.67 17.20
C ASN A 280 3.21 10.34 16.41
N GLU A 281 2.54 10.40 15.26
CA GLU A 281 2.04 9.24 14.54
C GLU A 281 3.14 8.48 13.77
N PHE A 282 3.20 7.18 14.00
CA PHE A 282 3.76 6.17 13.11
C PHE A 282 2.62 5.53 12.31
N ARG A 283 2.72 5.55 10.99
CA ARG A 283 1.68 5.07 10.07
C ARG A 283 2.14 3.80 9.36
N LEU A 284 1.25 2.83 9.27
CA LEU A 284 1.28 1.78 8.25
C LEU A 284 0.36 2.19 7.10
N CYS A 285 0.77 1.92 5.87
CA CYS A 285 0.01 2.20 4.66
C CYS A 285 0.13 1.05 3.66
N PHE A 286 -1.01 0.49 3.28
CA PHE A 286 -1.19 -0.36 2.12
C PHE A 286 -1.70 0.49 0.96
N THR A 287 -1.04 0.47 -0.18
CA THR A 287 -1.56 1.11 -1.41
C THR A 287 -1.99 0.02 -2.38
N ASP A 288 -3.26 0.07 -2.78
CA ASP A 288 -3.79 -0.77 -3.83
C ASP A 288 -3.37 -0.25 -5.21
N HIS A 289 -2.93 -1.19 -6.05
CA HIS A 289 -2.46 -0.93 -7.40
C HIS A 289 -3.29 -1.71 -8.44
N GLY A 290 -4.43 -2.26 -8.04
CA GLY A 290 -5.35 -3.00 -8.91
C GLY A 290 -4.98 -4.47 -9.07
N PHE A 291 -4.13 -5.01 -8.20
CA PHE A 291 -3.73 -6.41 -8.21
C PHE A 291 -4.44 -7.17 -7.09
N VAL A 292 -4.82 -8.41 -7.38
CA VAL A 292 -5.38 -9.33 -6.39
C VAL A 292 -4.31 -9.69 -5.36
N SER A 293 -4.65 -9.58 -4.09
CA SER A 293 -3.80 -9.93 -2.94
C SER A 293 -4.62 -10.50 -1.78
N GLU A 294 -3.95 -10.96 -0.73
CA GLU A 294 -4.56 -11.35 0.56
C GLU A 294 -5.39 -10.21 1.19
N LEU A 295 -5.11 -8.94 0.87
CA LEU A 295 -5.84 -7.78 1.39
C LEU A 295 -6.94 -7.27 0.45
N MET A 296 -6.80 -7.48 -0.87
CA MET A 296 -7.71 -6.99 -1.90
C MET A 296 -8.07 -8.11 -2.87
N GLY A 297 -9.32 -8.57 -2.83
CA GLY A 297 -9.83 -9.61 -3.72
C GLY A 297 -10.13 -9.12 -5.13
N SER A 298 -10.36 -10.05 -6.06
CA SER A 298 -10.65 -9.78 -7.49
C SER A 298 -11.93 -9.00 -7.75
N GLU A 299 -12.87 -9.01 -6.82
CA GLU A 299 -14.16 -8.32 -6.95
C GLU A 299 -14.06 -6.81 -6.64
N GLN A 300 -12.94 -6.34 -6.09
CA GLN A 300 -12.78 -4.95 -5.70
C GLN A 300 -12.53 -4.08 -6.94
N PRO A 301 -13.25 -2.95 -7.10
CA PRO A 301 -13.01 -2.06 -8.22
C PRO A 301 -11.65 -1.36 -8.08
N TYR A 302 -10.96 -1.18 -9.20
CA TYR A 302 -9.76 -0.36 -9.29
C TYR A 302 -9.89 0.60 -10.49
N ALA A 303 -9.47 1.84 -10.27
CA ALA A 303 -9.38 2.83 -11.33
C ALA A 303 -8.19 3.76 -11.10
N THR A 304 -7.67 4.31 -12.19
CA THR A 304 -6.64 5.36 -12.19
C THR A 304 -7.20 6.73 -12.52
N ASP A 305 -8.53 6.87 -12.48
CA ASP A 305 -9.26 8.11 -12.73
C ASP A 305 -9.99 8.51 -11.44
N GLY A 306 -9.59 9.64 -10.84
CA GLY A 306 -10.16 10.12 -9.58
C GLY A 306 -11.66 10.45 -9.67
N GLN A 307 -12.15 10.91 -10.82
CA GLN A 307 -13.58 11.20 -11.02
C GLN A 307 -14.39 9.90 -11.09
N LEU A 308 -13.86 8.87 -11.77
CA LEU A 308 -14.49 7.56 -11.80
C LEU A 308 -14.57 6.94 -10.41
N ILE A 309 -13.49 7.05 -9.62
CA ILE A 309 -13.47 6.59 -8.23
C ILE A 309 -14.53 7.33 -7.41
N LYS A 310 -14.53 8.67 -7.44
CA LYS A 310 -15.47 9.51 -6.67
C LYS A 310 -16.93 9.23 -7.01
N SER A 311 -17.23 9.01 -8.29
CA SER A 311 -18.60 8.73 -8.75
C SER A 311 -19.11 7.33 -8.39
N ASN A 312 -18.21 6.42 -7.99
CA ASN A 312 -18.53 5.05 -7.58
C ASN A 312 -17.93 4.72 -6.21
N ILE A 313 -17.69 5.72 -5.36
CA ILE A 313 -16.88 5.60 -4.15
C ILE A 313 -17.46 4.60 -3.14
N GLU A 314 -18.78 4.38 -3.20
CA GLU A 314 -19.52 3.40 -2.42
C GLU A 314 -19.20 1.95 -2.79
N ARG A 315 -18.62 1.71 -3.97
CA ARG A 315 -18.14 0.39 -4.41
C ARG A 315 -16.73 0.08 -3.94
N TYR A 316 -15.95 1.10 -3.60
CA TYR A 316 -14.60 0.93 -3.08
C TYR A 316 -14.68 0.61 -1.58
N PRO A 317 -13.85 -0.30 -1.06
CA PRO A 317 -13.89 -0.65 0.35
C PRO A 317 -13.50 0.57 1.19
N ILE A 318 -14.21 0.79 2.29
CA ILE A 318 -13.88 1.87 3.26
C ILE A 318 -12.63 1.55 4.09
N GLY A 319 -12.15 0.31 4.00
CA GLY A 319 -10.95 -0.17 4.65
C GLY A 319 -10.72 -1.65 4.39
N VAL A 320 -9.56 -2.15 4.79
CA VAL A 320 -9.16 -3.55 4.67
C VAL A 320 -8.64 -4.05 6.02
N ASN A 321 -8.88 -5.33 6.34
CA ASN A 321 -8.37 -5.93 7.57
C ASN A 321 -7.01 -6.56 7.30
N LEU A 322 -5.95 -6.02 7.90
CA LEU A 322 -4.60 -6.57 7.85
C LEU A 322 -4.46 -7.68 8.90
N PRO A 323 -4.30 -8.96 8.50
CA PRO A 323 -4.07 -10.05 9.46
C PRO A 323 -2.74 -9.86 10.19
N LEU A 324 -2.74 -10.04 11.51
CA LEU A 324 -1.57 -9.91 12.38
C LEU A 324 -1.52 -11.05 13.40
N ASP A 325 -0.33 -11.55 13.67
CA ASP A 325 -0.09 -12.45 14.80
C ASP A 325 -0.19 -11.66 16.12
N LEU A 326 -1.31 -11.80 16.84
CA LEU A 326 -1.52 -11.08 18.10
C LEU A 326 -0.59 -11.54 19.22
N SER A 327 -0.04 -12.75 19.15
CA SER A 327 0.95 -13.24 20.13
C SER A 327 2.25 -12.43 20.03
N ILE A 328 2.57 -11.97 18.82
CA ILE A 328 3.71 -11.10 18.53
C ILE A 328 3.33 -9.62 18.66
N LEU A 329 2.16 -9.20 18.18
CA LEU A 329 1.76 -7.79 18.20
C LEU A 329 1.60 -7.27 19.62
N ILE A 330 0.74 -7.90 20.42
CA ILE A 330 0.30 -7.33 21.71
C ILE A 330 1.38 -7.59 22.75
N ALA A 331 2.04 -6.54 23.24
CA ALA A 331 2.95 -6.65 24.39
C ALA A 331 2.16 -6.56 25.70
N GLU A 332 1.26 -5.58 25.80
CA GLU A 332 0.34 -5.41 26.94
C GLU A 332 -0.93 -4.69 26.48
N VAL A 333 -2.02 -4.96 27.19
CA VAL A 333 -3.28 -4.22 27.08
C VAL A 333 -3.41 -3.33 28.30
N ARG A 334 -3.60 -2.03 28.06
CA ARG A 334 -3.70 -1.00 29.08
C ARG A 334 -5.13 -0.54 29.23
N VAL A 335 -5.62 -0.56 30.47
CA VAL A 335 -6.95 -0.07 30.82
C VAL A 335 -6.88 1.44 31.01
N SER A 336 -7.80 2.18 30.38
CA SER A 336 -7.92 3.64 30.51
C SER A 336 -7.88 4.08 31.98
N PRO A 337 -7.21 5.21 32.32
CA PRO A 337 -7.17 5.72 33.70
C PRO A 337 -8.52 6.24 34.18
N TYR A 338 -9.49 6.38 33.27
CA TYR A 338 -10.86 6.80 33.58
C TYR A 338 -11.83 5.60 33.67
N ALA A 339 -11.36 4.39 33.36
CA ALA A 339 -12.22 3.22 33.32
C ALA A 339 -12.77 2.87 34.70
N ALA A 340 -13.97 2.29 34.69
CA ALA A 340 -14.53 1.70 35.89
C ALA A 340 -13.67 0.49 36.35
N PRO A 341 -13.56 0.23 37.67
CA PRO A 341 -12.68 -0.83 38.20
C PRO A 341 -12.94 -2.23 37.62
N TRP A 342 -14.19 -2.54 37.27
CA TRP A 342 -14.59 -3.83 36.71
C TRP A 342 -14.01 -4.11 35.31
N LEU A 343 -13.56 -3.08 34.60
CA LEU A 343 -13.15 -3.24 33.20
C LEU A 343 -11.91 -4.12 33.06
N GLN A 344 -10.99 -4.06 34.02
CA GLN A 344 -9.78 -4.88 33.99
C GLN A 344 -10.13 -6.37 34.01
N ASP A 345 -10.97 -6.81 34.95
CA ASP A 345 -11.39 -8.20 35.07
C ASP A 345 -12.15 -8.66 33.81
N THR A 346 -13.02 -7.79 33.28
CA THR A 346 -13.75 -8.08 32.04
C THR A 346 -12.83 -8.27 30.84
N LEU A 347 -11.74 -7.49 30.75
CA LEU A 347 -10.76 -7.64 29.67
C LEU A 347 -9.94 -8.92 29.82
N VAL A 348 -9.61 -9.32 31.05
CA VAL A 348 -8.94 -10.60 31.33
C VAL A 348 -9.83 -11.76 30.86
N ASP A 349 -11.10 -11.78 31.28
CA ASP A 349 -12.07 -12.81 30.87
C ASP A 349 -12.25 -12.84 29.34
N LEU A 350 -12.30 -11.65 28.72
CA LEU A 350 -12.43 -11.53 27.26
C LEU A 350 -11.20 -12.09 26.54
N MET A 351 -10.00 -11.75 27.01
CA MET A 351 -8.76 -12.22 26.41
C MET A 351 -8.58 -13.73 26.59
N GLU A 352 -9.03 -14.29 27.73
CA GLU A 352 -9.07 -15.74 27.91
C GLU A 352 -10.04 -16.40 26.91
N LYS A 353 -11.25 -15.88 26.77
CA LYS A 353 -12.28 -16.42 25.87
C LYS A 353 -11.86 -16.41 24.39
N PHE A 354 -11.17 -15.37 23.95
CA PHE A 354 -10.68 -15.25 22.56
C PHE A 354 -9.30 -15.90 22.36
N SER A 355 -8.69 -16.46 23.40
CA SER A 355 -7.38 -17.07 23.30
C SER A 355 -7.43 -18.38 22.52
N THR A 356 -6.54 -18.50 21.54
CA THR A 356 -6.23 -19.74 20.81
C THR A 356 -4.76 -20.11 21.06
N SER A 357 -4.35 -21.30 20.58
CA SER A 357 -2.93 -21.68 20.59
C SER A 357 -2.06 -20.76 19.73
N GLU A 358 -2.67 -20.12 18.73
CA GLU A 358 -1.97 -19.24 17.78
C GLU A 358 -1.80 -17.83 18.36
N ASN A 359 -2.86 -17.22 18.92
CA ASN A 359 -2.82 -15.82 19.34
C ASN A 359 -2.35 -15.60 20.79
N GLN A 360 -2.40 -16.63 21.65
CA GLN A 360 -1.92 -16.61 23.04
C GLN A 360 -2.41 -15.40 23.86
N LEU A 361 -3.64 -14.94 23.63
CA LEU A 361 -4.18 -13.74 24.27
C LEU A 361 -4.24 -13.83 25.80
N LYS A 362 -4.56 -15.01 26.35
CA LYS A 362 -4.63 -15.23 27.81
C LYS A 362 -3.30 -14.99 28.54
N GLU A 363 -2.19 -14.99 27.82
CA GLU A 363 -0.85 -14.80 28.37
C GLU A 363 -0.43 -13.32 28.34
N LYS A 364 -1.20 -12.46 27.67
CA LYS A 364 -0.87 -11.04 27.54
C LYS A 364 -1.33 -10.29 28.79
N PRO A 365 -0.46 -9.44 29.38
CA PRO A 365 -0.80 -8.71 30.59
C PRO A 365 -1.88 -7.66 30.30
N VAL A 366 -2.88 -7.60 31.18
CA VAL A 366 -3.87 -6.53 31.27
C VAL A 366 -3.57 -5.70 32.50
N VAL A 367 -3.16 -4.45 32.29
CA VAL A 367 -2.65 -3.57 33.35
C VAL A 367 -3.37 -2.22 33.34
N PRO A 368 -3.58 -1.58 34.50
CA PRO A 368 -4.13 -0.24 34.54
C PRO A 368 -3.14 0.79 33.95
N SER A 369 -3.68 1.90 33.46
CA SER A 369 -2.89 3.04 33.00
C SER A 369 -1.96 3.56 34.12
N THR A 370 -0.82 4.08 33.70
CA THR A 370 0.19 4.70 34.56
C THR A 370 0.06 6.22 34.64
N MET A 371 -0.86 6.83 33.87
CA MET A 371 -1.18 8.24 34.01
C MET A 371 -1.87 8.45 35.37
N LYS A 372 -1.13 8.97 36.34
CA LYS A 372 -1.65 9.45 37.62
C LYS A 372 -1.67 10.96 37.64
#